data_AF-A0A1G6WK03-F1
#
_entry.id   AF-A0A1G6WK03-F1
#
_cell.length_a   1.000
_cell.length_b   1.000
_cell.length_c   1.000
_cell.angle_alpha   90.00
_cell.angle_beta   90.00
_cell.angle_gamma   90.00
#
_symmetry.space_group_name_H-M   'P 1'
#
loop_
_entity.id
_entity.type
_entity.pdbx_description
1 polymer ?
#
loop_
_entity_poly.entity_id
_entity_poly.type
_entity_poly.pdbx_seq_one_letter_code
_entity_poly.pdbx_strand_id
1 'polypeptide(L)'
;MIRLLILAFLLGAGSVLRADPVPALYDVTGVAFNDVLNMRAEPSGSSEKLGELAHDATGVEVVDLTLDGTWGRVNAGEGSGWVAMRYLARRPDHPTLWMTPRLACFGTEPFWSLTIDQGDSARFEPLADQPRTVPAGTLQPGVGVINRFMIALGDNLAVIRQEQCHDGMSDRAFGLDISLVLDGTLYSGCCSLVAD
;
A
#
# COMPACT_ATOMS: atom_id res chain seq x y z
N MET A 1 -44.77 44.02 17.10
CA MET A 1 -45.19 42.64 16.80
C MET A 1 -44.37 42.17 15.60
N ILE A 2 -43.27 41.42 15.84
CA ILE A 2 -43.14 39.98 15.51
C ILE A 2 -43.13 39.80 13.97
N ARG A 3 -42.02 39.53 13.26
CA ARG A 3 -41.09 38.38 13.35
C ARG A 3 -39.79 38.70 12.58
N LEU A 4 -38.63 38.56 13.23
CA LEU A 4 -37.35 38.33 12.54
C LEU A 4 -37.31 36.86 12.10
N LEU A 5 -37.20 36.61 10.80
CA LEU A 5 -36.91 35.28 10.24
C LEU A 5 -35.39 35.09 10.27
N ILE A 6 -34.90 34.39 11.30
CA ILE A 6 -33.51 33.93 11.38
C ILE A 6 -33.43 32.64 10.56
N LEU A 7 -32.83 32.72 9.37
CA LEU A 7 -32.50 31.57 8.54
C LEU A 7 -31.31 30.86 9.18
N ALA A 8 -31.59 29.81 9.95
CA ALA A 8 -30.56 28.95 10.54
C ALA A 8 -29.88 28.14 9.42
N PHE A 9 -28.70 28.60 9.01
CA PHE A 9 -27.80 27.85 8.13
C PHE A 9 -27.24 26.68 8.95
N LEU A 10 -27.89 25.51 8.85
CA LEU A 10 -27.38 24.24 9.36
C LEU A 10 -26.13 23.89 8.53
N LEU A 11 -24.97 24.40 8.96
CA LEU A 11 -23.67 23.82 8.61
C LEU A 11 -23.65 22.41 9.20
N GLY A 12 -24.10 21.44 8.41
CA GLY A 12 -23.80 20.05 8.67
C GLY A 12 -22.29 19.92 8.72
N ALA A 13 -21.76 19.74 9.92
CA ALA A 13 -20.42 19.23 10.12
C ALA A 13 -20.42 17.80 9.58
N GLY A 14 -20.29 17.65 8.26
CA GLY A 14 -19.90 16.39 7.67
C GLY A 14 -18.56 16.05 8.29
N SER A 15 -18.55 15.05 9.16
CA SER A 15 -17.31 14.40 9.56
C SER A 15 -16.64 13.98 8.26
N VAL A 16 -15.60 14.70 7.86
CA VAL A 16 -14.69 14.19 6.84
C VAL A 16 -14.07 12.97 7.50
N LEU A 17 -14.62 11.80 7.21
CA LEU A 17 -13.97 10.54 7.55
C LEU A 17 -12.62 10.63 6.86
N ARG A 18 -11.56 10.87 7.63
CA ARG A 18 -10.21 10.86 7.11
C ARG A 18 -10.00 9.44 6.62
N ALA A 19 -9.90 9.26 5.31
CA ALA A 19 -9.51 7.98 4.75
C ALA A 19 -8.18 7.58 5.39
N ASP A 20 -8.11 6.34 5.88
CA ASP A 20 -6.86 5.81 6.44
C ASP A 20 -5.76 5.87 5.37
N PRO A 21 -4.51 6.21 5.74
CA PRO A 21 -3.44 6.30 4.77
C PRO A 21 -3.22 4.93 4.11
N VAL A 22 -3.14 4.95 2.78
CA VAL A 22 -2.74 3.83 1.93
C VAL A 22 -1.32 4.06 1.41
N PRO A 23 -0.53 3.00 1.16
CA PRO A 23 -0.94 1.60 1.20
C PRO A 23 -1.13 1.03 2.62
N ALA A 24 -2.07 0.10 2.74
CA ALA A 24 -2.34 -0.64 3.98
C ALA A 24 -2.87 -2.06 3.68
N LEU A 25 -2.73 -2.96 4.65
CA LEU A 25 -3.20 -4.35 4.55
C LEU A 25 -4.62 -4.49 5.10
N TYR A 26 -5.43 -5.29 4.41
CA TYR A 26 -6.83 -5.56 4.75
C TYR A 26 -7.13 -7.06 4.64
N ASP A 27 -8.17 -7.50 5.35
CA ASP A 27 -8.75 -8.83 5.20
C ASP A 27 -10.17 -8.73 4.61
N VAL A 28 -10.53 -9.66 3.74
CA VAL A 28 -11.88 -9.76 3.20
C VAL A 28 -12.85 -10.18 4.30
N THR A 29 -13.96 -9.46 4.41
CA THR A 29 -15.00 -9.70 5.41
C THR A 29 -16.39 -9.44 4.80
N GLY A 30 -17.42 -10.04 5.40
CA GLY A 30 -18.81 -9.81 4.97
C GLY A 30 -19.18 -10.41 3.61
N VAL A 31 -18.32 -11.24 3.03
CA VAL A 31 -18.59 -12.06 1.84
C VAL A 31 -18.99 -13.46 2.29
N ALA A 32 -20.03 -14.03 1.67
CA ALA A 32 -20.49 -15.37 2.02
C ALA A 32 -19.44 -16.44 1.65
N PHE A 33 -19.40 -17.55 2.40
CA PHE A 33 -18.38 -18.60 2.22
C PHE A 33 -18.39 -19.25 0.81
N ASN A 34 -19.51 -19.14 0.09
CA ASN A 34 -19.70 -19.65 -1.26
C ASN A 34 -19.71 -18.54 -2.33
N ASP A 35 -19.20 -17.36 -1.99
CA ASP A 35 -19.13 -16.18 -2.86
C ASP A 35 -17.70 -15.60 -2.84
N VAL A 36 -17.46 -14.59 -3.66
CA VAL A 36 -16.16 -13.92 -3.82
C VAL A 36 -16.31 -12.40 -3.85
N LEU A 37 -15.25 -11.70 -3.42
CA LEU A 37 -15.16 -10.26 -3.64
C LEU A 37 -14.62 -9.99 -5.04
N ASN A 38 -15.45 -9.46 -5.92
CA ASN A 38 -15.04 -9.14 -7.29
C ASN A 38 -14.10 -7.93 -7.34
N MET A 39 -13.00 -8.06 -8.07
CA MET A 39 -12.14 -6.96 -8.49
C MET A 39 -12.62 -6.42 -9.84
N ARG A 40 -12.78 -5.09 -9.94
CA ARG A 40 -13.51 -4.41 -11.00
C ARG A 40 -12.62 -3.43 -11.75
N ALA A 41 -12.85 -3.24 -13.05
CA ALA A 41 -12.08 -2.30 -13.88
C ALA A 41 -12.27 -0.83 -13.48
N GLU A 42 -13.46 -0.48 -13.00
CA GLU A 42 -13.80 0.85 -12.50
C GLU A 42 -14.36 0.74 -11.07
N PRO A 43 -14.42 1.84 -10.29
CA PRO A 43 -15.08 1.87 -8.99
C PRO A 43 -16.62 1.81 -9.12
N SER A 44 -17.12 0.72 -9.72
CA SER A 44 -18.53 0.46 -9.96
C SER A 44 -18.83 -1.04 -9.92
N GLY A 45 -19.95 -1.40 -9.28
CA GLY A 45 -20.41 -2.80 -9.22
C GLY A 45 -20.82 -3.37 -10.58
N SER A 46 -21.07 -2.50 -11.57
CA SER A 46 -21.50 -2.89 -12.93
C SER A 46 -20.37 -2.94 -13.95
N SER A 47 -19.15 -2.53 -13.60
CA SER A 47 -18.02 -2.58 -14.55
C SER A 47 -17.53 -4.01 -14.75
N GLU A 48 -16.67 -4.19 -15.76
CA GLU A 48 -16.00 -5.45 -16.03
C GLU A 48 -15.33 -6.03 -14.77
N LYS A 49 -15.45 -7.35 -14.60
CA LYS A 49 -14.75 -8.10 -13.56
C LYS A 49 -13.38 -8.47 -14.09
N LEU A 50 -12.33 -7.95 -13.46
CA LEU A 50 -10.93 -8.25 -13.80
C LEU A 50 -10.37 -9.43 -13.00
N GLY A 51 -10.98 -9.73 -11.85
CA GLY A 51 -10.54 -10.81 -10.98
C GLY A 51 -11.42 -10.97 -9.76
N GLU A 52 -10.95 -11.75 -8.79
CA GLU A 52 -11.66 -12.04 -7.56
C GLU A 52 -10.71 -12.29 -6.40
N LEU A 53 -11.17 -11.95 -5.20
CA LEU A 53 -10.56 -12.31 -3.93
C LEU A 53 -11.49 -13.31 -3.23
N ALA A 54 -10.89 -14.35 -2.63
CA ALA A 54 -11.63 -15.31 -1.82
C ALA A 54 -12.37 -14.62 -0.66
N HIS A 55 -13.46 -15.21 -0.19
CA HIS A 55 -14.29 -14.64 0.89
C HIS A 55 -13.52 -14.41 2.20
N ASP A 56 -12.41 -15.11 2.40
CA ASP A 56 -11.50 -15.07 3.54
C ASP A 56 -10.08 -14.69 3.13
N ALA A 57 -9.89 -14.08 1.95
CA ALA A 57 -8.58 -13.61 1.54
C ALA A 57 -8.04 -12.62 2.57
N THR A 58 -6.78 -12.82 2.97
CA THR A 58 -6.15 -12.03 4.03
C THR A 58 -4.89 -11.35 3.51
N GLY A 59 -4.49 -10.23 4.12
CA GLY A 59 -3.27 -9.51 3.73
C GLY A 59 -3.39 -8.83 2.36
N VAL A 60 -4.59 -8.41 1.97
CA VAL A 60 -4.87 -7.69 0.74
C VAL A 60 -4.31 -6.26 0.86
N GLU A 61 -3.30 -5.93 0.07
CA GLU A 61 -2.76 -4.57 0.01
C GLU A 61 -3.68 -3.68 -0.84
N VAL A 62 -4.24 -2.65 -0.20
CA VAL A 62 -4.93 -1.56 -0.89
C VAL A 62 -3.94 -0.42 -1.08
N VAL A 63 -3.71 -0.01 -2.33
CA VAL A 63 -2.67 0.97 -2.72
C VAL A 63 -3.21 2.36 -3.02
N ASP A 64 -4.51 2.49 -3.29
CA ASP A 64 -5.17 3.75 -3.61
C ASP A 64 -6.66 3.68 -3.23
N LEU A 65 -7.30 4.84 -3.08
CA LEU A 65 -8.71 4.96 -2.71
C LEU A 65 -9.42 5.96 -3.62
N THR A 66 -10.70 5.74 -3.89
CA THR A 66 -11.56 6.82 -4.42
C THR A 66 -11.65 7.96 -3.41
N LEU A 67 -12.00 9.16 -3.89
CA LEU A 67 -12.10 10.35 -3.04
C LEU A 67 -13.08 10.16 -1.85
N ASP A 68 -14.13 9.37 -2.05
CA ASP A 68 -15.11 9.03 -1.03
C ASP A 68 -14.73 7.79 -0.18
N GLY A 69 -13.60 7.15 -0.48
CA GLY A 69 -13.10 5.97 0.20
C GLY A 69 -13.94 4.71 0.02
N THR A 70 -14.92 4.70 -0.89
CA THR A 70 -15.84 3.56 -1.05
C THR A 70 -15.22 2.42 -1.86
N TRP A 71 -14.21 2.71 -2.67
CA TRP A 71 -13.47 1.75 -3.46
C TRP A 71 -11.97 1.86 -3.18
N GLY A 72 -11.32 0.71 -3.06
CA GLY A 72 -9.87 0.59 -2.93
C GLY A 72 -9.27 -0.10 -4.13
N ARG A 73 -8.12 0.39 -4.58
CA ARG A 73 -7.35 -0.23 -5.67
C ARG A 73 -6.42 -1.28 -5.08
N VAL A 74 -6.44 -2.48 -5.66
CA VAL A 74 -5.61 -3.63 -5.27
C VAL A 74 -4.92 -4.20 -6.49
N ASN A 75 -3.81 -4.90 -6.30
CA ASN A 75 -3.12 -5.64 -7.36
C ASN A 75 -3.54 -7.12 -7.35
N ALA A 76 -3.71 -7.71 -8.52
CA ALA A 76 -3.85 -9.15 -8.70
C ALA A 76 -3.22 -9.59 -10.04
N GLY A 77 -2.37 -10.60 -10.00
CA GLY A 77 -1.59 -11.02 -11.16
C GLY A 77 -0.70 -9.89 -11.69
N GLU A 78 -0.84 -9.57 -12.97
CA GLU A 78 -0.07 -8.53 -13.68
C GLU A 78 -0.81 -7.18 -13.77
N GLY A 79 -1.97 -7.04 -13.12
CA GLY A 79 -2.79 -5.83 -13.20
C GLY A 79 -3.31 -5.34 -11.85
N SER A 80 -4.05 -4.24 -11.92
CA SER A 80 -4.72 -3.63 -10.77
C SER A 80 -6.20 -3.41 -11.05
N GLY A 81 -7.02 -3.40 -9.99
CA GLY A 81 -8.46 -3.14 -10.09
C GLY A 81 -9.06 -2.67 -8.77
N TRP A 82 -10.35 -2.36 -8.81
CA TRP A 82 -11.10 -1.76 -7.70
C TRP A 82 -11.94 -2.80 -6.96
N VAL A 83 -11.92 -2.77 -5.64
CA VAL A 83 -12.78 -3.57 -4.76
C VAL A 83 -13.56 -2.65 -3.83
N ALA A 84 -14.78 -3.06 -3.47
CA ALA A 84 -15.61 -2.26 -2.58
C ALA A 84 -15.10 -2.36 -1.13
N MET A 85 -14.71 -1.23 -0.54
CA MET A 85 -14.07 -1.17 0.79
C MET A 85 -14.97 -1.68 1.92
N ARG A 86 -16.30 -1.70 1.73
CA ARG A 86 -17.24 -2.28 2.71
C ARG A 86 -17.02 -3.78 2.99
N TYR A 87 -16.30 -4.48 2.11
CA TYR A 87 -15.95 -5.90 2.28
C TYR A 87 -14.49 -6.08 2.71
N LEU A 88 -13.81 -5.00 3.10
CA LEU A 88 -12.44 -5.04 3.58
C LEU A 88 -12.38 -4.50 5.01
N ALA A 89 -11.76 -5.26 5.90
CA ALA A 89 -11.44 -4.83 7.25
C ALA A 89 -9.94 -4.53 7.34
N ARG A 90 -9.57 -3.31 7.75
CA ARG A 90 -8.16 -2.93 7.89
C ARG A 90 -7.50 -3.80 8.94
N ARG A 91 -6.32 -4.35 8.63
CA ARG A 91 -5.50 -5.03 9.62
C ARG A 91 -5.00 -4.01 10.65
N PRO A 92 -4.90 -4.39 11.93
CA PRO A 92 -4.26 -3.53 12.92
C PRO A 92 -2.80 -3.31 12.53
N ASP A 93 -2.31 -2.09 12.75
CA ASP A 93 -0.89 -1.79 12.56
C ASP A 93 -0.04 -2.60 13.54
N HIS A 94 1.18 -2.95 13.14
CA HIS A 94 2.13 -3.60 14.03
C HIS A 94 2.49 -2.65 15.18
N PRO A 95 2.54 -3.12 16.45
CA PRO A 95 2.68 -2.26 17.62
C PRO A 95 3.97 -1.43 17.65
N THR A 96 5.02 -1.91 17.00
CA THR A 96 6.36 -1.30 17.04
C THR A 96 6.98 -1.06 15.68
N LEU A 97 6.34 -1.50 14.59
CA LEU A 97 6.90 -1.43 13.24
C LEU A 97 5.97 -0.62 12.36
N TRP A 98 6.55 0.25 11.55
CA TRP A 98 5.77 1.03 10.60
C TRP A 98 5.34 0.15 9.43
N MET A 99 4.09 0.34 9.00
CA MET A 99 3.47 -0.28 7.82
C MET A 99 3.23 -1.79 7.97
N THR A 100 4.27 -2.60 7.99
CA THR A 100 4.20 -4.07 8.11
C THR A 100 5.58 -4.63 8.49
N PRO A 101 5.71 -5.80 9.15
CA PRO A 101 7.03 -6.36 9.44
C PRO A 101 7.89 -6.67 8.21
N ARG A 102 7.29 -7.01 7.06
CA ARG A 102 8.01 -7.35 5.82
C ARG A 102 7.61 -6.49 4.62
N LEU A 103 8.61 -5.94 3.92
CA LEU A 103 8.42 -5.23 2.65
C LEU A 103 9.04 -6.02 1.50
N ALA A 104 8.37 -6.03 0.35
CA ALA A 104 8.91 -6.53 -0.90
C ALA A 104 9.06 -5.37 -1.87
N CYS A 105 10.28 -5.09 -2.29
CA CYS A 105 10.63 -4.02 -3.21
C CYS A 105 11.31 -4.59 -4.46
N PHE A 106 11.19 -3.89 -5.58
CA PHE A 106 11.74 -4.34 -6.84
C PHE A 106 11.89 -3.17 -7.81
N GLY A 107 12.78 -3.34 -8.79
CA GLY A 107 12.95 -2.42 -9.92
C GLY A 107 13.17 -3.20 -11.21
N THR A 108 12.92 -2.54 -12.33
CA THR A 108 12.84 -3.17 -13.65
C THR A 108 14.04 -2.89 -14.55
N GLU A 109 14.81 -1.84 -14.32
CA GLU A 109 16.01 -1.53 -15.11
C GLU A 109 17.17 -0.99 -14.25
N PRO A 110 18.22 -1.79 -13.99
CA PRO A 110 18.27 -3.24 -14.17
C PRO A 110 17.22 -3.94 -13.31
N PHE A 111 16.85 -5.18 -13.63
CA PHE A 111 15.97 -5.96 -12.75
C PHE A 111 16.67 -6.27 -11.42
N TRP A 112 15.97 -6.00 -10.32
CA TRP A 112 16.40 -6.38 -8.98
C TRP A 112 15.19 -6.55 -8.05
N SER A 113 15.36 -7.36 -7.01
CA SER A 113 14.40 -7.50 -5.92
C SER A 113 15.09 -7.26 -4.57
N LEU A 114 14.31 -6.81 -3.59
CA LEU A 114 14.72 -6.62 -2.21
C LEU A 114 13.58 -7.05 -1.30
N THR A 115 13.82 -8.06 -0.47
CA THR A 115 12.91 -8.39 0.64
C THR A 115 13.51 -7.84 1.92
N ILE A 116 12.74 -7.07 2.68
CA ILE A 116 13.17 -6.47 3.95
C ILE A 116 12.32 -7.07 5.07
N ASP A 117 12.97 -7.74 6.01
CA ASP A 117 12.42 -8.13 7.30
C ASP A 117 12.88 -7.11 8.35
N GLN A 118 11.99 -6.19 8.73
CA GLN A 118 12.35 -5.05 9.58
C GLN A 118 12.91 -5.50 10.94
N GLY A 119 14.10 -5.01 11.29
CA GLY A 119 14.79 -5.33 12.53
C GLY A 119 15.60 -6.64 12.50
N ASP A 120 15.65 -7.32 11.35
CA ASP A 120 16.44 -8.55 11.17
C ASP A 120 17.38 -8.42 9.97
N SER A 121 16.87 -8.63 8.75
CA SER A 121 17.70 -8.68 7.55
C SER A 121 16.99 -8.18 6.30
N ALA A 122 17.76 -7.83 5.28
CA ALA A 122 17.27 -7.57 3.95
C ALA A 122 18.04 -8.39 2.93
N ARG A 123 17.30 -9.06 2.05
CA ARG A 123 17.82 -9.90 0.99
C ARG A 123 17.66 -9.19 -0.35
N PHE A 124 18.76 -8.80 -0.95
CA PHE A 124 18.81 -8.15 -2.26
C PHE A 124 19.23 -9.17 -3.32
N GLU A 125 18.46 -9.25 -4.42
CA GLU A 125 18.73 -10.15 -5.54
C GLU A 125 18.80 -9.34 -6.84
N PRO A 126 19.99 -9.08 -7.39
CA PRO A 126 20.14 -8.48 -8.71
C PRO A 126 19.99 -9.53 -9.81
N LEU A 127 19.73 -9.09 -11.04
CA LEU A 127 19.61 -10.00 -12.19
C LEU A 127 20.88 -10.78 -12.52
N ALA A 128 22.04 -10.10 -12.46
CA ALA A 128 23.30 -10.62 -13.03
C ALA A 128 24.29 -11.15 -11.99
N ASP A 129 24.01 -10.94 -10.70
CA ASP A 129 24.93 -11.29 -9.61
C ASP A 129 24.24 -12.17 -8.55
N GLN A 130 25.01 -12.68 -7.60
CA GLN A 130 24.45 -13.50 -6.53
C GLN A 130 23.61 -12.69 -5.55
N PRO A 131 22.53 -13.28 -4.99
CA PRO A 131 21.82 -12.72 -3.86
C PRO A 131 22.75 -12.39 -2.70
N ARG A 132 22.50 -11.25 -2.06
CA ARG A 132 23.20 -10.82 -0.85
C ARG A 132 22.20 -10.52 0.26
N THR A 133 22.60 -10.85 1.48
CA THR A 133 21.84 -10.52 2.69
C THR A 133 22.63 -9.53 3.52
N VAL A 134 21.98 -8.45 3.94
CA VAL A 134 22.53 -7.42 4.82
C VAL A 134 21.64 -7.28 6.05
N PRO A 135 22.16 -6.82 7.20
CA PRO A 135 21.31 -6.51 8.36
C PRO A 135 20.29 -5.43 8.01
N ALA A 136 19.08 -5.51 8.54
CA ALA A 136 18.05 -4.48 8.36
C ALA A 136 17.64 -3.87 9.70
N GLY A 137 17.61 -2.54 9.75
CA GLY A 137 16.96 -1.81 10.84
C GLY A 137 15.44 -1.84 10.71
N THR A 138 14.78 -0.94 11.42
CA THR A 138 13.34 -0.68 11.28
C THR A 138 13.11 0.62 10.52
N LEU A 139 11.95 0.76 9.90
CA LEU A 139 11.55 2.01 9.26
C LEU A 139 11.49 3.12 10.30
N GLN A 140 12.10 4.25 9.95
CA GLN A 140 12.08 5.47 10.73
C GLN A 140 11.39 6.58 9.93
N PRO A 141 10.34 7.23 10.46
CA PRO A 141 9.66 8.31 9.77
C PRO A 141 10.58 9.54 9.68
N GLY A 142 10.48 10.27 8.58
CA GLY A 142 11.19 11.53 8.40
C GLY A 142 10.68 12.62 9.35
N VAL A 143 11.58 13.48 9.80
CA VAL A 143 11.22 14.64 10.63
C VAL A 143 10.49 15.68 9.78
N GLY A 144 9.28 16.05 10.19
CA GLY A 144 8.49 17.11 9.52
C GLY A 144 7.83 16.68 8.20
N VAL A 145 7.86 15.39 7.85
CA VAL A 145 7.21 14.83 6.66
C VAL A 145 6.47 13.54 7.02
N ILE A 146 5.27 13.35 6.46
CA ILE A 146 4.40 12.23 6.84
C ILE A 146 4.52 11.02 5.90
N ASN A 147 5.10 11.21 4.72
CA ASN A 147 5.10 10.21 3.65
C ASN A 147 6.50 9.72 3.29
N ARG A 148 7.51 9.95 4.13
CA ARG A 148 8.90 9.55 3.87
C ARG A 148 9.45 8.80 5.06
N PHE A 149 10.12 7.68 4.76
CA PHE A 149 10.70 6.79 5.74
C PHE A 149 12.12 6.47 5.32
N MET A 150 13.01 6.27 6.28
CA MET A 150 14.34 5.71 6.04
C MET A 150 14.45 4.34 6.69
N ILE A 151 15.26 3.46 6.10
CA ILE A 151 15.65 2.19 6.71
C ILE A 151 17.14 1.95 6.44
N ALA A 152 17.89 1.72 7.51
CA ALA A 152 19.30 1.35 7.43
C ALA A 152 19.43 -0.14 7.08
N LEU A 153 20.34 -0.47 6.14
CA LEU A 153 20.59 -1.81 5.64
C LEU A 153 22.09 -2.16 5.79
N GLY A 154 22.54 -2.31 7.04
CA GLY A 154 23.98 -2.33 7.38
C GLY A 154 24.59 -0.95 7.15
N ASP A 155 25.62 -0.86 6.31
CA ASP A 155 26.24 0.41 5.88
C ASP A 155 25.46 1.12 4.75
N ASN A 156 24.32 0.55 4.35
CA ASN A 156 23.48 1.01 3.24
C ASN A 156 22.20 1.68 3.74
N LEU A 157 21.47 2.32 2.83
CA LEU A 157 20.29 3.10 3.17
C LEU A 157 19.22 2.95 2.10
N ALA A 158 17.98 2.76 2.50
CA ALA A 158 16.85 2.98 1.62
C ALA A 158 15.94 4.09 2.15
N VAL A 159 15.42 4.90 1.23
CA VAL A 159 14.36 5.87 1.49
C VAL A 159 13.10 5.36 0.80
N ILE A 160 12.03 5.18 1.57
CA ILE A 160 10.72 4.75 1.07
C ILE A 160 9.74 5.92 1.17
N ARG A 161 9.00 6.16 0.10
CA ARG A 161 7.99 7.23 0.02
C ARG A 161 6.62 6.61 -0.19
N GLN A 162 5.65 7.04 0.61
CA GLN A 162 4.23 6.76 0.35
C GLN A 162 3.75 7.68 -0.77
N GLU A 163 3.80 7.16 -1.99
CA GLU A 163 3.34 7.81 -3.22
C GLU A 163 3.12 6.79 -4.32
N GLN A 164 2.33 7.17 -5.34
CA GLN A 164 2.08 6.28 -6.46
C GLN A 164 3.37 5.97 -7.21
N CYS A 165 3.62 4.68 -7.40
CA CYS A 165 4.76 4.13 -8.11
C CYS A 165 4.29 3.16 -9.20
N HIS A 166 5.04 3.12 -10.30
CA HIS A 166 4.79 2.24 -11.43
C HIS A 166 6.10 1.55 -11.83
N ASP A 167 6.03 0.27 -12.15
CA ASP A 167 7.21 -0.54 -12.49
C ASP A 167 7.62 -0.42 -13.97
N GLY A 168 6.75 0.16 -14.80
CA GLY A 168 6.97 0.38 -16.23
C GLY A 168 6.86 -0.87 -17.09
N MET A 169 6.48 -2.02 -16.50
CA MET A 169 6.45 -3.33 -17.16
C MET A 169 5.10 -4.05 -17.00
N SER A 170 4.30 -3.70 -15.99
CA SER A 170 2.97 -4.27 -15.73
C SER A 170 1.90 -3.17 -15.59
N ASP A 171 0.63 -3.56 -15.52
CA ASP A 171 -0.50 -2.64 -15.26
C ASP A 171 -0.80 -2.52 -13.75
N ARG A 172 0.17 -2.90 -12.90
CA ARG A 172 0.07 -2.83 -11.45
C ARG A 172 0.29 -1.41 -10.96
N ALA A 173 -0.47 -1.05 -9.93
CA ALA A 173 -0.31 0.22 -9.23
C ALA A 173 0.34 -0.03 -7.86
N PHE A 174 1.37 0.72 -7.50
CA PHE A 174 2.03 0.58 -6.20
C PHE A 174 1.87 1.87 -5.40
N GLY A 175 1.76 1.74 -4.08
CA GLY A 175 1.63 2.87 -3.16
C GLY A 175 2.96 3.31 -2.53
N LEU A 176 4.06 2.65 -2.88
CA LEU A 176 5.40 2.94 -2.34
C LEU A 176 6.43 3.05 -3.44
N ASP A 177 7.18 4.15 -3.42
CA ASP A 177 8.43 4.37 -4.14
C ASP A 177 9.61 4.06 -3.20
N ILE A 178 10.71 3.53 -3.76
CA ILE A 178 11.95 3.30 -3.04
C ILE A 178 13.15 3.87 -3.79
N SER A 179 14.01 4.57 -3.05
CA SER A 179 15.37 4.92 -3.43
C SER A 179 16.34 4.17 -2.52
N LEU A 180 16.97 3.13 -3.04
CA LEU A 180 17.93 2.28 -2.33
C LEU A 180 19.36 2.65 -2.72
N VAL A 181 20.17 3.07 -1.76
CA VAL A 181 21.61 3.25 -1.93
C VAL A 181 22.31 2.03 -1.33
N LEU A 182 22.95 1.23 -2.17
CA LEU A 182 23.58 -0.03 -1.81
C LEU A 182 24.96 -0.13 -2.46
N ASP A 183 26.01 -0.20 -1.65
CA ASP A 183 27.43 -0.14 -2.03
C ASP A 183 27.75 1.05 -2.96
N GLY A 184 27.19 2.21 -2.65
CA GLY A 184 27.37 3.44 -3.42
C GLY A 184 26.56 3.51 -4.74
N THR A 185 25.77 2.48 -5.05
CA THR A 185 24.88 2.45 -6.22
C THR A 185 23.46 2.81 -5.81
N LEU A 186 22.82 3.74 -6.55
CA LEU A 186 21.41 4.10 -6.35
C LEU A 186 20.52 3.23 -7.25
N TYR A 187 19.58 2.53 -6.62
CA TYR A 187 18.50 1.77 -7.24
C TYR A 187 17.17 2.48 -6.98
N SER A 188 16.32 2.55 -8.00
CA SER A 188 14.96 3.09 -7.88
C SER A 188 13.95 1.99 -8.23
N GLY A 189 12.79 2.01 -7.59
CA GLY A 189 11.78 0.97 -7.76
C GLY A 189 10.52 1.22 -6.95
N CYS A 190 9.65 0.22 -6.89
CA CYS A 190 8.44 0.23 -6.09
C CYS A 190 8.52 -0.76 -4.93
N CYS A 191 7.68 -0.59 -3.91
CA CYS A 191 7.49 -1.58 -2.86
C CYS A 191 6.01 -1.94 -2.66
N SER A 192 5.81 -3.12 -2.08
CA SER A 192 4.54 -3.63 -1.58
C SER A 192 4.68 -4.05 -0.11
N LEU A 193 3.60 -3.87 0.64
CA LEU A 193 3.42 -4.44 1.97
C LEU A 193 3.24 -5.95 1.85
N VAL A 194 3.97 -6.72 2.64
CA VAL A 194 3.79 -8.17 2.76
C VAL A 194 3.16 -8.46 4.11
N ALA A 195 2.08 -9.24 4.11
CA ALA A 195 1.48 -9.73 5.34
C ALA A 195 2.37 -10.80 6.00
N ASP A 196 2.33 -10.86 7.33
CA ASP A 196 2.99 -11.89 8.14
C ASP A 196 2.46 -13.31 7.87
#